data_AF-A0A4R1PUL6-F1
#
_entry.id   AF-A0A4R1PUL6-F1
#
_cell.length_a   1.000
_cell.length_b   1.000
_cell.length_c   1.000
_cell.angle_alpha   90.00
_cell.angle_beta   90.00
_cell.angle_gamma   90.00
#
_symmetry.space_group_name_H-M   'P 1'
#
loop_
_entity.id
_entity.type
_entity.pdbx_description
1 polymer ?
#
loop_
_entity_poly.entity_id
_entity_poly.type
_entity_poly.pdbx_seq_one_letter_code
_entity_poly.pdbx_strand_id
1 'polypeptide(L)'
;MKKVTLAELKQLALLGKSNLWGLAQSLGRDVKLYLHWTAGHYGQFFSDYHINIDADGSIYISTSNLAEVKNHTYMRNTGAIGIALACAYNATTRNIGLEPPTAQQIESTAQVIAVLAGVLDLTIDRQRVMTHAEAADDDNYGPLTTCERWDLWYFDGADRGEGGNVIRGKANWYKNQGVGM
;
A
#
# COMPACT_ATOMS: atom_id res chain seq x y z
N MET A 1 9.56 4.77 -14.17
CA MET A 1 9.68 4.60 -12.70
C MET A 1 11.14 4.33 -12.33
N LYS A 2 11.53 4.63 -11.10
CA LYS A 2 12.89 4.37 -10.59
C LYS A 2 12.85 3.20 -9.61
N LYS A 3 13.67 2.16 -9.83
CA LYS A 3 13.89 1.09 -8.84
C LYS A 3 14.65 1.66 -7.64
N VAL A 4 14.23 1.33 -6.42
CA VAL A 4 14.84 1.81 -5.19
C VAL A 4 15.00 0.70 -4.16
N THR A 5 15.94 0.89 -3.25
CA THR A 5 16.06 0.10 -2.02
C THR A 5 15.16 0.66 -0.91
N LEU A 6 14.95 -0.11 0.16
CA LEU A 6 14.28 0.38 1.37
C LEU A 6 14.98 1.59 1.99
N ALA A 7 16.32 1.67 1.92
CA ALA A 7 17.09 2.79 2.44
C ALA A 7 16.86 4.07 1.62
N GLU A 8 16.81 3.97 0.29
CA GLU A 8 16.46 5.10 -0.58
C GLU A 8 15.01 5.53 -0.38
N LEU A 9 14.09 4.58 -0.20
CA LEU A 9 12.70 4.89 0.15
C LEU A 9 12.60 5.62 1.49
N LYS A 10 13.36 5.18 2.50
CA LYS A 10 13.43 5.86 3.82
C LYS A 10 13.83 7.33 3.65
N GLN A 11 14.84 7.61 2.82
CA GLN A 11 15.27 8.99 2.56
C GLN A 11 14.19 9.81 1.83
N LEU A 12 13.52 9.24 0.83
CA LEU A 12 12.40 9.90 0.15
C LEU A 12 11.26 10.23 1.13
N ALA A 13 10.94 9.32 2.04
CA ALA A 13 9.93 9.55 3.08
C ALA A 13 10.36 10.63 4.08
N LEU A 14 11.63 10.66 4.48
CA LEU A 14 12.15 11.71 5.38
C LEU A 14 12.04 13.09 4.75
N LEU A 15 12.40 13.23 3.48
CA LEU A 15 12.28 14.49 2.73
C LEU A 15 10.83 14.94 2.58
N GLY A 16 9.90 14.00 2.35
CA GLY A 16 8.47 14.30 2.19
C GLY A 16 7.68 14.46 3.50
N LYS A 17 8.24 14.05 4.64
CA LYS A 17 7.52 13.90 5.93
C LYS A 17 6.71 15.14 6.32
N SER A 18 7.35 16.31 6.34
CA SER A 18 6.70 17.56 6.77
C SER A 18 5.50 17.92 5.88
N ASN A 19 5.69 17.82 4.55
CA ASN A 19 4.64 18.13 3.59
C ASN A 19 3.49 17.12 3.67
N LEU A 20 3.79 15.83 3.79
CA LEU A 20 2.80 14.77 3.98
C LEU A 20 1.93 15.01 5.22
N TRP A 21 2.57 15.31 6.35
CA TRP A 21 1.86 15.61 7.59
C TRP A 21 1.05 16.90 7.49
N GLY A 22 1.57 17.96 6.88
CA GLY A 22 0.82 19.20 6.65
C GLY A 22 -0.45 18.97 5.82
N LEU A 23 -0.37 18.15 4.78
CA LEU A 23 -1.54 17.76 3.97
C LEU A 23 -2.54 16.88 4.74
N ALA A 24 -2.07 15.98 5.58
CA ALA A 24 -2.97 15.13 6.37
C ALA A 24 -3.67 15.94 7.49
N GLN A 25 -2.92 16.83 8.15
CA GLN A 25 -3.44 17.70 9.22
C GLN A 25 -4.44 18.73 8.70
N SER A 26 -4.30 19.22 7.46
CA SER A 26 -5.32 20.10 6.86
C SER A 26 -6.68 19.39 6.67
N LEU A 27 -6.69 18.05 6.71
CA LEU A 27 -7.89 17.21 6.72
C LEU A 27 -8.28 16.72 8.12
N GLY A 28 -7.59 17.18 9.18
CA GLY A 28 -7.87 16.79 10.56
C GLY A 28 -7.57 15.32 10.88
N ARG A 29 -6.60 14.70 10.19
CA ARG A 29 -6.24 13.28 10.39
C ARG A 29 -4.75 13.00 10.21
N ASP A 30 -4.34 11.78 10.57
CA ASP A 30 -2.99 11.28 10.30
C ASP A 30 -2.77 10.96 8.82
N VAL A 31 -1.49 10.89 8.44
CA VAL A 31 -1.05 10.36 7.14
C VAL A 31 -1.55 8.93 6.97
N LYS A 32 -1.95 8.56 5.75
CA LYS A 32 -2.48 7.23 5.42
C LYS A 32 -1.58 6.50 4.43
N LEU A 33 -1.48 5.20 4.58
CA LEU A 33 -0.92 4.28 3.59
C LEU A 33 -2.07 3.45 3.03
N TYR A 34 -2.26 3.47 1.71
CA TYR A 34 -3.27 2.67 1.03
C TYR A 34 -2.63 1.62 0.15
N LEU A 35 -3.05 0.37 0.31
CA LEU A 35 -2.50 -0.80 -0.36
C LEU A 35 -3.43 -1.24 -1.49
N HIS A 36 -2.86 -1.51 -2.65
CA HIS A 36 -3.57 -1.82 -3.90
C HIS A 36 -2.94 -3.03 -4.58
N TRP A 37 -3.67 -3.65 -5.49
CA TRP A 37 -3.05 -4.33 -6.64
C TRP A 37 -3.27 -3.49 -7.89
N THR A 38 -2.54 -3.76 -8.95
CA THR A 38 -2.73 -3.04 -10.21
C THR A 38 -3.86 -3.60 -11.06
N ALA A 39 -4.36 -4.81 -10.75
CA ALA A 39 -5.19 -5.62 -11.66
C ALA A 39 -4.53 -5.78 -13.05
N GLY A 40 -3.20 -5.76 -13.08
CA GLY A 40 -2.36 -5.81 -14.26
C GLY A 40 -1.33 -6.93 -14.15
N HIS A 41 -0.37 -6.92 -15.06
CA HIS A 41 0.70 -7.92 -15.07
C HIS A 41 1.78 -7.61 -14.02
N TYR A 42 2.52 -8.64 -13.62
CA TYR A 42 3.87 -8.52 -13.09
C TYR A 42 4.72 -7.66 -14.06
N GLY A 43 5.60 -6.82 -13.51
CA GLY A 43 6.41 -5.87 -14.27
C GLY A 43 5.63 -4.68 -14.87
N GLN A 44 4.30 -4.62 -14.71
CA GLN A 44 3.48 -3.51 -15.19
C GLN A 44 3.20 -2.52 -14.06
N PHE A 45 3.73 -1.30 -14.21
CA PHE A 45 3.67 -0.26 -13.18
C PHE A 45 2.83 0.94 -13.60
N PHE A 46 2.19 1.60 -12.64
CA PHE A 46 1.30 2.76 -12.87
C PHE A 46 1.68 3.99 -12.05
N SER A 47 1.66 5.16 -12.69
CA SER A 47 2.02 6.45 -12.05
C SER A 47 0.97 6.98 -11.08
N ASP A 48 -0.22 6.38 -11.03
CA ASP A 48 -1.28 6.69 -10.08
C ASP A 48 -0.93 6.25 -8.65
N TYR A 49 0.05 5.37 -8.48
CA TYR A 49 0.58 4.96 -7.18
C TYR A 49 1.96 5.57 -6.96
N HIS A 50 2.31 5.86 -5.72
CA HIS A 50 3.65 6.36 -5.37
C HIS A 50 4.68 5.24 -5.50
N ILE A 51 4.32 4.07 -4.98
CA ILE A 51 5.17 2.89 -4.85
C ILE A 51 4.52 1.74 -5.61
N ASN A 52 5.29 1.06 -6.45
CA ASN A 52 4.91 -0.14 -7.17
C ASN A 52 5.86 -1.27 -6.75
N ILE A 53 5.32 -2.45 -6.42
CA ILE A 53 6.06 -3.62 -5.95
C ILE A 53 5.90 -4.74 -6.97
N ASP A 54 7.01 -5.15 -7.58
CA ASP A 54 7.03 -6.18 -8.62
C ASP A 54 7.00 -7.59 -8.04
N ALA A 55 6.78 -8.60 -8.88
CA ALA A 55 6.62 -10.00 -8.50
C ALA A 55 7.80 -10.58 -7.69
N ASP A 56 9.02 -10.07 -7.92
CA ASP A 56 10.25 -10.41 -7.18
C ASP A 56 10.41 -9.62 -5.86
N GLY A 57 9.41 -8.81 -5.49
CA GLY A 57 9.43 -7.94 -4.32
C GLY A 57 10.21 -6.64 -4.53
N SER A 58 10.73 -6.36 -5.72
CA SER A 58 11.48 -5.13 -5.95
C SER A 58 10.59 -3.89 -6.02
N ILE A 59 11.12 -2.77 -5.52
CA ILE A 59 10.36 -1.56 -5.24
C ILE A 59 10.67 -0.52 -6.32
N TYR A 60 9.62 0.04 -6.91
CA TYR A 60 9.69 1.09 -7.92
C TYR A 60 8.88 2.31 -7.50
N ILE A 61 9.47 3.49 -7.64
CA ILE A 61 8.82 4.76 -7.29
C ILE A 61 8.48 5.53 -8.57
N SER A 62 7.28 6.12 -8.59
CA SER A 62 6.77 6.91 -9.71
C SER A 62 6.95 8.43 -9.57
N THR A 63 7.39 8.89 -8.40
CA THR A 63 7.58 10.30 -8.05
C THR A 63 8.89 10.53 -7.28
N SER A 64 9.41 11.75 -7.30
CA SER A 64 10.50 12.18 -6.42
C SER A 64 9.99 12.79 -5.10
N ASN A 65 8.68 12.98 -4.94
CA ASN A 65 8.06 13.59 -3.77
C ASN A 65 6.85 12.75 -3.31
N LEU A 66 6.99 12.07 -2.16
CA LEU A 66 5.90 11.25 -1.60
C LEU A 66 4.69 12.07 -1.11
N ALA A 67 4.78 13.40 -1.05
CA ALA A 67 3.64 14.28 -0.76
C ALA A 67 2.84 14.70 -2.01
N GLU A 68 3.27 14.32 -3.21
CA GLU A 68 2.51 14.54 -4.44
C GLU A 68 1.14 13.85 -4.34
N VAL A 69 0.04 14.57 -4.59
CA VAL A 69 -1.29 13.92 -4.56
C VAL A 69 -1.46 13.08 -5.83
N LYS A 70 -1.69 11.78 -5.66
CA LYS A 70 -1.96 10.82 -6.75
C LYS A 70 -3.34 10.20 -6.64
N ASN A 71 -3.89 9.70 -7.76
CA ASN A 71 -5.28 9.27 -7.86
C ASN A 71 -5.48 7.76 -7.64
N HIS A 72 -5.19 7.26 -6.43
CA HIS A 72 -5.27 5.81 -6.15
C HIS A 72 -6.50 5.39 -5.32
N THR A 73 -7.00 6.23 -4.42
CA THR A 73 -8.12 5.88 -3.52
C THR A 73 -9.15 6.99 -3.52
N TYR A 74 -10.39 6.66 -3.93
CA TYR A 74 -11.49 7.60 -4.03
C TYR A 74 -11.64 8.42 -2.73
N MET A 75 -11.64 9.76 -2.86
CA MET A 75 -11.73 10.76 -1.77
C MET A 75 -10.66 10.70 -0.67
N ARG A 76 -9.60 9.90 -0.82
CA ARG A 76 -8.65 9.60 0.28
C ARG A 76 -7.20 9.98 -0.01
N ASN A 77 -6.92 10.56 -1.17
CA ASN A 77 -5.58 10.73 -1.75
C ASN A 77 -4.69 11.80 -1.07
N THR A 78 -5.26 12.92 -0.62
CA THR A 78 -4.47 14.01 -0.04
C THR A 78 -3.83 13.58 1.27
N GLY A 79 -2.52 13.82 1.47
CA GLY A 79 -1.82 13.37 2.68
C GLY A 79 -1.83 11.85 2.84
N ALA A 80 -1.70 11.12 1.72
CA ALA A 80 -1.67 9.66 1.70
C ALA A 80 -0.66 9.13 0.67
N ILE A 81 -0.15 7.94 0.90
CA ILE A 81 0.76 7.22 0.00
C ILE A 81 0.07 5.95 -0.49
N GLY A 82 -0.23 5.90 -1.80
CA GLY A 82 -0.63 4.68 -2.50
C GLY A 82 0.54 3.75 -2.81
N ILE A 83 0.42 2.49 -2.41
CA ILE A 83 1.37 1.40 -2.61
C ILE A 83 0.65 0.29 -3.38
N ALA A 84 1.12 -0.06 -4.58
CA ALA A 84 0.48 -1.06 -5.43
C ALA A 84 1.39 -2.25 -5.69
N LEU A 85 0.84 -3.45 -5.63
CA LEU A 85 1.48 -4.67 -6.12
C LEU A 85 1.16 -4.83 -7.60
N ALA A 86 2.17 -4.89 -8.45
CA ALA A 86 2.00 -5.22 -9.87
C ALA A 86 1.58 -6.69 -9.97
N CYS A 87 0.28 -6.97 -10.04
CA CYS A 87 -0.31 -8.32 -10.00
C CYS A 87 -1.83 -8.26 -10.24
N ALA A 88 -2.49 -9.40 -10.03
CA ALA A 88 -3.94 -9.63 -10.13
C ALA A 88 -4.47 -9.52 -11.57
N TYR A 89 -3.64 -9.87 -12.57
CA TYR A 89 -4.05 -9.91 -13.96
C TYR A 89 -5.28 -10.83 -14.16
N ASN A 90 -6.35 -10.29 -14.75
CA ASN A 90 -7.64 -10.96 -14.93
C ASN A 90 -8.31 -11.44 -13.62
N ALA A 91 -7.98 -10.83 -12.48
CA ALA A 91 -8.70 -11.10 -11.25
C ALA A 91 -10.17 -10.72 -11.36
N THR A 92 -11.01 -11.47 -10.65
CA THR A 92 -12.44 -11.20 -10.50
C THR A 92 -12.81 -11.28 -9.03
N THR A 93 -14.03 -10.94 -8.66
CA THR A 93 -14.49 -11.12 -7.27
C THR A 93 -14.48 -12.58 -6.80
N ARG A 94 -14.37 -13.53 -7.75
CA ARG A 94 -14.35 -14.98 -7.51
C ARG A 94 -12.95 -15.60 -7.43
N ASN A 95 -11.93 -14.97 -8.00
CA ASN A 95 -10.56 -15.47 -7.99
C ASN A 95 -9.52 -14.32 -8.08
N ILE A 96 -8.29 -14.59 -7.65
CA ILE A 96 -7.19 -13.61 -7.61
C ILE A 96 -6.41 -13.46 -8.93
N GLY A 97 -6.98 -13.95 -10.04
CA GLY A 97 -6.42 -13.82 -11.38
C GLY A 97 -5.36 -14.86 -11.71
N LEU A 98 -4.70 -14.66 -12.85
CA LEU A 98 -3.64 -15.53 -13.38
C LEU A 98 -2.26 -15.20 -12.80
N GLU A 99 -2.12 -14.00 -12.25
CA GLU A 99 -0.88 -13.48 -11.67
C GLU A 99 -1.17 -12.99 -10.24
N PRO A 100 -1.48 -13.90 -9.29
CA PRO A 100 -1.86 -13.53 -7.94
C PRO A 100 -0.73 -12.82 -7.17
N PRO A 101 -1.02 -12.08 -6.08
CA PRO A 101 0.03 -11.52 -5.24
C PRO A 101 1.04 -12.59 -4.80
N THR A 102 2.33 -12.36 -5.06
CA THR A 102 3.39 -13.31 -4.67
C THR A 102 3.75 -13.15 -3.19
N ALA A 103 4.30 -14.20 -2.57
CA ALA A 103 4.84 -14.08 -1.21
C ALA A 103 5.90 -12.98 -1.09
N GLN A 104 6.76 -12.81 -2.11
CA GLN A 104 7.78 -11.76 -2.14
C GLN A 104 7.16 -10.35 -2.18
N GLN A 105 6.07 -10.17 -2.93
CA GLN A 105 5.33 -8.91 -2.91
C GLN A 105 4.74 -8.62 -1.54
N ILE A 106 4.14 -9.60 -0.88
CA ILE A 106 3.56 -9.44 0.46
C ILE A 106 4.65 -9.08 1.49
N GLU A 107 5.79 -9.78 1.50
CA GLU A 107 6.90 -9.45 2.41
C GLU A 107 7.49 -8.06 2.13
N SER A 108 7.71 -7.71 0.85
CA SER A 108 8.22 -6.39 0.47
C SER A 108 7.25 -5.27 0.85
N THR A 109 5.94 -5.49 0.67
CA THR A 109 4.88 -4.54 1.08
C THR A 109 4.93 -4.31 2.59
N ALA A 110 5.07 -5.38 3.38
CA ALA A 110 5.20 -5.27 4.83
C ALA A 110 6.46 -4.50 5.26
N GLN A 111 7.60 -4.73 4.60
CA GLN A 111 8.84 -3.98 4.85
C GLN A 111 8.72 -2.50 4.47
N VAL A 112 8.09 -2.19 3.33
CA VAL A 112 7.77 -0.83 2.90
C VAL A 112 6.91 -0.12 3.94
N ILE A 113 5.84 -0.76 4.44
CA ILE A 113 4.99 -0.22 5.49
C ILE A 113 5.81 0.03 6.76
N ALA A 114 6.67 -0.90 7.18
CA ALA A 114 7.51 -0.73 8.37
C ALA A 114 8.44 0.50 8.25
N VAL A 115 9.09 0.68 7.10
CA VAL A 115 9.93 1.85 6.80
C VAL A 115 9.12 3.14 6.84
N LEU A 116 8.00 3.20 6.12
CA LEU A 116 7.17 4.40 6.05
C LEU A 116 6.59 4.76 7.41
N ALA A 117 6.06 3.77 8.14
CA ALA A 117 5.49 4.00 9.47
C ALA A 117 6.55 4.44 10.48
N GLY A 118 7.77 3.90 10.41
CA GLY A 118 8.89 4.34 11.24
C GLY A 118 9.27 5.80 10.96
N VAL A 119 9.42 6.18 9.68
CA VAL A 119 9.79 7.54 9.29
C VAL A 119 8.68 8.54 9.59
N LEU A 120 7.42 8.18 9.34
CA LEU A 120 6.27 9.07 9.46
C LEU A 120 5.66 9.08 10.86
N ASP A 121 6.25 8.37 11.83
CA ASP A 121 5.73 8.21 13.20
C ASP A 121 4.29 7.65 13.26
N LEU A 122 3.98 6.68 12.40
CA LEU A 122 2.68 6.03 12.36
C LEU A 122 2.63 4.75 13.19
N THR A 123 1.50 4.55 13.86
CA THR A 123 1.08 3.22 14.33
C THR A 123 0.66 2.38 13.12
N ILE A 124 1.11 1.13 13.05
CA ILE A 124 0.70 0.20 11.99
C ILE A 124 -0.60 -0.48 12.42
N ASP A 125 -1.72 0.15 12.09
CA ASP A 125 -3.08 -0.29 12.38
C ASP A 125 -4.01 -0.08 11.17
N ARG A 126 -5.23 -0.61 11.23
CA ARG A 126 -6.23 -0.42 10.16
C ARG A 126 -6.54 1.06 9.93
N GLN A 127 -6.48 1.91 10.95
CA GLN A 127 -6.84 3.32 10.76
C GLN A 127 -5.82 4.02 9.87
N ARG A 128 -4.53 3.68 9.94
CA ARG A 128 -3.45 4.36 9.21
C ARG A 128 -2.95 3.59 7.99
N VAL A 129 -3.10 2.26 7.98
CA VAL A 129 -2.65 1.37 6.90
C VAL A 129 -3.81 0.50 6.46
N MET A 130 -4.37 0.80 5.29
CA MET A 130 -5.59 0.18 4.78
C MET A 130 -5.35 -0.47 3.42
N THR A 131 -5.95 -1.62 3.17
CA THR A 131 -6.14 -2.08 1.79
C THR A 131 -7.23 -1.24 1.10
N HIS A 132 -7.26 -1.21 -0.23
CA HIS A 132 -8.36 -0.56 -0.94
C HIS A 132 -9.68 -1.25 -0.61
N ALA A 133 -9.70 -2.58 -0.42
CA ALA A 133 -10.90 -3.28 0.06
C ALA A 133 -11.44 -2.69 1.38
N GLU A 134 -10.57 -2.48 2.38
CA GLU A 134 -10.97 -1.90 3.67
C GLU A 134 -11.45 -0.45 3.54
N ALA A 135 -10.75 0.35 2.72
CA ALA A 135 -11.14 1.73 2.46
C ALA A 135 -12.47 1.83 1.71
N ALA A 136 -12.70 0.90 0.78
CA ALA A 136 -13.94 0.79 0.02
C ALA A 136 -15.11 0.33 0.89
N ASP A 137 -14.88 -0.60 1.83
CA ASP A 137 -15.91 -1.00 2.79
C ASP A 137 -16.34 0.16 3.68
N ASP A 138 -15.39 0.99 4.16
CA ASP A 138 -15.70 2.19 4.96
C ASP A 138 -16.56 3.21 4.17
N ASP A 139 -16.48 3.18 2.84
CA ASP A 139 -17.17 4.11 1.94
C ASP A 139 -18.33 3.44 1.15
N ASN A 140 -18.76 2.24 1.54
CA ASN A 140 -19.86 1.47 0.95
C ASN A 140 -19.71 1.09 -0.54
N TYR A 141 -18.47 0.87 -1.01
CA TYR A 141 -18.20 0.28 -2.33
C TYR A 141 -17.24 -0.93 -2.31
N GLY A 142 -16.95 -1.44 -1.11
CA GLY A 142 -16.06 -2.57 -0.87
C GLY A 142 -16.74 -3.94 -0.90
N PRO A 143 -16.01 -5.01 -0.54
CA PRO A 143 -16.50 -6.39 -0.60
C PRO A 143 -17.79 -6.67 0.18
N LEU A 144 -18.10 -5.90 1.21
CA LEU A 144 -19.32 -6.06 2.01
C LEU A 144 -20.56 -5.46 1.35
N THR A 145 -20.39 -4.74 0.24
CA THR A 145 -21.47 -4.03 -0.46
C THR A 145 -21.46 -4.33 -1.96
N THR A 146 -20.95 -3.42 -2.79
CA THR A 146 -20.94 -3.55 -4.26
C THR A 146 -19.74 -4.33 -4.77
N CYS A 147 -18.70 -4.50 -3.94
CA CYS A 147 -17.45 -5.18 -4.29
C CYS A 147 -16.79 -4.56 -5.54
N GLU A 148 -16.87 -3.23 -5.68
CA GLU A 148 -16.20 -2.50 -6.77
C GLU A 148 -14.68 -2.47 -6.58
N ARG A 149 -14.22 -2.53 -5.33
CA ARG A 149 -12.81 -2.71 -4.97
C ARG A 149 -12.69 -3.79 -3.92
N TRP A 150 -11.83 -4.77 -4.19
CA TRP A 150 -11.55 -5.90 -3.30
C TRP A 150 -10.04 -6.17 -3.20
N ASP A 151 -9.23 -5.16 -3.52
CA ASP A 151 -7.78 -5.23 -3.51
C ASP A 151 -7.27 -5.68 -2.16
N LEU A 152 -6.48 -6.76 -2.19
CA LEU A 152 -5.87 -7.34 -1.00
C LEU A 152 -6.90 -7.68 0.10
N TRP A 153 -8.16 -7.92 -0.27
CA TRP A 153 -9.17 -8.46 0.65
C TRP A 153 -8.80 -9.87 1.11
N TYR A 154 -8.19 -10.64 0.20
CA TYR A 154 -7.58 -11.96 0.41
C TYR A 154 -6.49 -12.20 -0.62
N PHE A 155 -5.65 -13.19 -0.34
CA PHE A 155 -4.60 -13.70 -1.23
C PHE A 155 -4.11 -15.03 -0.68
N ASP A 156 -3.19 -15.71 -1.37
CA ASP A 156 -2.64 -16.98 -0.88
C ASP A 156 -1.96 -16.80 0.48
N GLY A 157 -2.53 -17.44 1.51
CA GLY A 157 -2.09 -17.29 2.91
C GLY A 157 -2.84 -16.23 3.72
N ALA A 158 -3.92 -15.64 3.20
CA ALA A 158 -4.84 -14.78 3.93
C ALA A 158 -6.29 -15.04 3.52
N ASP A 159 -7.15 -15.34 4.50
CA ASP A 159 -8.59 -15.53 4.27
C ASP A 159 -9.28 -14.23 3.84
N ARG A 160 -10.50 -14.35 3.30
CA ARG A 160 -11.36 -13.20 2.95
C ARG A 160 -11.62 -12.32 4.17
N GLY A 161 -11.22 -11.06 4.06
CA GLY A 161 -11.31 -10.07 5.15
C GLY A 161 -9.99 -9.90 5.90
N GLU A 162 -9.04 -10.81 5.75
CA GLU A 162 -7.83 -10.87 6.57
C GLU A 162 -6.58 -10.34 5.86
N GLY A 163 -6.64 -10.05 4.56
CA GLY A 163 -5.46 -9.61 3.82
C GLY A 163 -4.76 -8.38 4.44
N GLY A 164 -5.53 -7.38 4.86
CA GLY A 164 -5.00 -6.22 5.59
C GLY A 164 -4.38 -6.59 6.94
N ASN A 165 -5.01 -7.49 7.71
CA ASN A 165 -4.51 -7.94 9.02
C ASN A 165 -3.19 -8.69 8.88
N VAL A 166 -3.08 -9.60 7.91
CA VAL A 166 -1.86 -10.36 7.63
C VAL A 166 -0.71 -9.41 7.25
N ILE A 167 -0.94 -8.46 6.33
CA ILE A 167 0.09 -7.51 5.90
C ILE A 167 0.54 -6.61 7.07
N ARG A 168 -0.40 -6.05 7.85
CA ARG A 168 -0.06 -5.23 9.03
C ARG A 168 0.67 -6.04 10.10
N GLY A 169 0.30 -7.30 10.32
CA GLY A 169 0.98 -8.20 11.24
C GLY A 169 2.44 -8.42 10.86
N LYS A 170 2.70 -8.70 9.57
CA LYS A 170 4.06 -8.81 9.02
C LYS A 170 4.82 -7.49 9.14
N ALA A 171 4.19 -6.36 8.84
CA ALA A 171 4.83 -5.05 8.94
C ALA A 171 5.24 -4.71 10.38
N ASN A 172 4.40 -5.03 11.37
CA ASN A 172 4.75 -4.92 12.78
C ASN A 172 5.92 -5.84 13.16
N TRP A 173 5.95 -7.08 12.64
CA TRP A 173 7.09 -7.97 12.84
C TRP A 173 8.39 -7.36 12.31
N TYR A 174 8.40 -6.87 11.06
CA TYR A 174 9.57 -6.23 10.46
C TYR A 174 10.02 -4.97 11.21
N LYS A 175 9.07 -4.13 11.65
CA LYS A 175 9.37 -2.97 12.50
C LYS A 175 10.10 -3.39 13.78
N ASN A 176 9.67 -4.48 14.43
CA ASN A 176 10.31 -5.02 15.63
C ASN A 176 11.68 -5.67 15.36
N GLN A 177 11.95 -6.12 14.14
CA GLN A 177 13.27 -6.58 13.70
C GLN A 177 14.21 -5.42 13.30
N GLY A 178 13.75 -4.17 13.39
CA GLY A 178 14.53 -2.99 13.07
C GLY A 178 14.55 -2.59 11.60
N VAL A 179 13.68 -3.16 10.77
CA VAL A 179 13.45 -2.64 9.42
C VAL A 179 12.82 -1.26 9.53
N GLY A 180 13.49 -0.24 8.99
CA GLY A 180 13.03 1.14 9.01
C GLY A 180 13.56 1.99 10.16
N MET A 181 14.27 1.40 11.13
CA MET A 181 15.02 2.15 12.17
C MET A 181 16.26 2.81 11.58
#